data_AF-A0A9W7AIH1-F1
#
_entry.id   AF-A0A9W7AIH1-F1
#
_cell.length_a   1.000
_cell.length_b   1.000
_cell.length_c   1.000
_cell.angle_alpha   90.00
_cell.angle_beta   90.00
_cell.angle_gamma   90.00
#
_symmetry.space_group_name_H-M   'P 1'
#
loop_
_entity.id
_entity.type
_entity.pdbx_description
1 polymer ?
#
loop_
_entity_poly.entity_id
_entity_poly.type
_entity_poly.pdbx_seq_one_letter_code
_entity_poly.pdbx_strand_id
1 'polypeptide(L)'
;MLNLLPVTSNNVMDSDYGSSLLTTKTEMDDLESEKEEGAILERDATKAAFLDAAGTKPTSNRQGVENCPAGTFSVGGANQCTVCDVGNYSTSGGVVGCIAMSTCGAGRYITTPSTSVTDTQCGDCVAGKATMGGDATSCTDCGTYSDEEGAAGCSTCTDCAIGQYISQDCTSEVGKFSSSGGAFGCTAESTCGARLYIMTPSTSTTNTECEDCHW
;
A
#
# COMPACT_ATOMS: atom_id res chain seq x y z
N MET A 1 22.60 -68.89 76.50
CA MET A 1 21.41 -68.55 77.31
C MET A 1 20.20 -68.66 76.40
N LEU A 2 19.20 -69.44 76.85
CA LEU A 2 17.76 -69.54 76.48
C LEU A 2 17.27 -68.77 75.23
N ASN A 3 16.37 -69.26 74.35
CA ASN A 3 15.38 -70.33 74.45
C ASN A 3 14.69 -70.55 73.07
N LEU A 4 14.29 -71.80 72.82
CA LEU A 4 13.01 -72.29 72.24
C LEU A 4 12.53 -71.84 70.83
N LEU A 5 12.49 -72.84 69.93
CA LEU A 5 11.61 -73.06 68.76
C LEU A 5 10.10 -72.95 69.13
N PRO A 6 9.13 -72.71 68.20
CA PRO A 6 8.88 -73.60 67.06
C PRO A 6 8.33 -73.01 65.74
N VAL A 7 8.42 -73.89 64.74
CA VAL A 7 7.77 -73.93 63.42
C VAL A 7 6.27 -74.17 63.58
N THR A 8 5.44 -73.56 62.71
CA THR A 8 4.28 -74.19 62.03
C THR A 8 3.85 -73.25 60.89
N SER A 9 3.90 -73.69 59.63
CA SER A 9 2.82 -74.45 58.92
C SER A 9 1.57 -73.58 58.73
N ASN A 10 0.95 -73.49 57.55
CA ASN A 10 0.82 -74.50 56.51
C ASN A 10 0.21 -73.88 55.25
N ASN A 11 0.68 -74.37 54.10
CA ASN A 11 -0.07 -74.85 52.91
C ASN A 11 -0.99 -73.86 52.18
N VAL A 12 -1.03 -73.84 50.84
CA VAL A 12 -1.49 -74.97 49.99
C VAL A 12 -1.04 -74.73 48.52
N MET A 13 -0.39 -75.77 47.94
CA MET A 13 -0.51 -76.39 46.59
C MET A 13 -0.46 -75.49 45.34
N ASP A 14 0.42 -75.63 44.34
CA ASP A 14 0.95 -76.80 43.59
C ASP A 14 -0.09 -77.43 42.62
N SER A 15 0.39 -77.79 41.42
CA SER A 15 -0.19 -78.79 40.48
C SER A 15 -1.50 -78.40 39.73
N ASP A 16 -1.74 -78.71 38.45
CA ASP A 16 -0.98 -79.32 37.36
C ASP A 16 -1.89 -79.37 36.08
N TYR A 17 -1.25 -79.73 34.96
CA TYR A 17 -1.76 -80.60 33.88
C TYR A 17 -2.56 -80.03 32.70
N GLY A 18 -2.00 -80.29 31.50
CA GLY A 18 -2.77 -80.74 30.33
C GLY A 18 -3.02 -79.67 29.27
N SER A 19 -2.15 -79.49 28.27
CA SER A 19 -1.96 -80.35 27.08
C SER A 19 -3.04 -80.19 26.01
N SER A 20 -2.54 -79.85 24.81
CA SER A 20 -3.07 -80.14 23.47
C SER A 20 -4.15 -79.21 22.86
N LEU A 21 -3.62 -78.30 22.03
CA LEU A 21 -3.90 -78.19 20.58
C LEU A 21 -5.35 -77.98 20.08
N LEU A 22 -5.45 -76.90 19.29
CA LEU A 22 -6.35 -76.68 18.15
C LEU A 22 -7.82 -76.39 18.46
N THR A 23 -8.19 -75.11 18.30
CA THR A 23 -9.26 -74.54 17.46
C THR A 23 -9.47 -73.10 17.95
N THR A 24 -9.62 -72.04 17.18
CA THR A 24 -9.99 -71.84 15.77
C THR A 24 -9.53 -70.45 15.34
N LYS A 25 -9.39 -70.27 14.02
CA LYS A 25 -9.11 -69.02 13.30
C LYS A 25 -10.26 -68.00 13.42
N THR A 26 -10.67 -67.65 14.63
CA THR A 26 -11.80 -66.73 14.90
C THR A 26 -11.58 -65.84 16.12
N GLU A 27 -10.43 -65.93 16.80
CA GLU A 27 -9.98 -64.96 17.82
C GLU A 27 -8.75 -64.17 17.35
N MET A 28 -8.66 -63.92 16.04
CA MET A 28 -7.72 -62.96 15.43
C MET A 28 -8.45 -61.79 14.76
N ASP A 29 -9.79 -61.75 14.82
CA ASP A 29 -10.59 -60.67 14.23
C ASP A 29 -11.11 -59.65 15.28
N ASP A 30 -10.85 -59.86 16.59
CA ASP A 30 -11.21 -58.91 17.66
C ASP A 30 -10.00 -58.14 18.23
N LEU A 31 -8.98 -57.91 17.40
CA LEU A 31 -7.91 -56.92 17.66
C LEU A 31 -7.86 -55.80 16.60
N GLU A 32 -8.95 -55.61 15.84
CA GLU A 32 -9.18 -54.40 15.03
C GLU A 32 -10.08 -53.37 15.73
N SER A 33 -10.05 -53.32 17.08
CA SER A 33 -10.80 -52.32 17.88
C SER A 33 -9.92 -51.34 18.67
N GLU A 34 -8.62 -51.23 18.37
CA GLU A 34 -7.78 -50.13 18.85
C GLU A 34 -7.08 -49.38 17.69
N LYS A 35 -7.79 -49.21 16.56
CA LYS A 35 -7.31 -48.40 15.43
C LYS A 35 -7.54 -46.90 15.60
N GLU A 36 -7.94 -46.42 16.79
CA GLU A 36 -8.17 -44.98 17.03
C GLU A 36 -7.19 -44.31 18.01
N GLU A 37 -6.28 -45.02 18.67
CA GLU A 37 -5.29 -44.39 19.57
C GLU A 37 -3.86 -44.92 19.34
N GLY A 38 -3.42 -44.94 18.07
CA GLY A 38 -2.10 -45.47 17.72
C GLY A 38 -1.33 -44.69 16.65
N ALA A 39 -1.84 -43.55 16.16
CA ALA A 39 -1.20 -42.77 15.11
C ALA A 39 -0.55 -41.49 15.66
N ILE A 40 0.36 -41.63 16.63
CA ILE A 40 1.21 -40.53 17.11
C ILE A 40 2.69 -40.77 16.81
N LEU A 41 3.04 -41.49 15.75
CA LEU A 41 4.42 -41.62 15.29
C LEU A 41 4.55 -41.66 13.77
N GLU A 42 3.86 -40.77 13.06
CA GLU A 42 4.45 -40.13 11.87
C GLU A 42 4.42 -38.62 12.10
N ARG A 43 5.39 -38.15 12.90
CA ARG A 43 5.84 -36.75 12.88
C ARG A 43 6.53 -36.50 11.54
N ASP A 44 5.74 -36.55 10.49
CA ASP A 44 6.11 -36.22 9.15
C ASP A 44 6.54 -34.75 9.17
N ALA A 45 7.84 -34.50 8.98
CA ALA A 45 8.41 -33.16 8.89
C ALA A 45 7.69 -32.30 7.83
N THR A 46 6.98 -32.93 6.90
CA THR A 46 6.05 -32.38 5.90
C THR A 46 4.80 -31.72 6.48
N LYS A 47 4.25 -32.15 7.62
CA LYS A 47 3.06 -31.53 8.25
C LYS A 47 3.40 -30.34 9.14
N ALA A 48 4.60 -30.35 9.75
CA ALA A 48 5.13 -29.22 10.50
C ALA A 48 5.60 -28.08 9.57
N ALA A 49 6.13 -28.40 8.39
CA ALA A 49 6.59 -27.42 7.41
C ALA A 49 5.47 -26.52 6.83
N PHE A 50 4.20 -26.92 6.95
CA PHE A 50 3.08 -26.13 6.45
C PHE A 50 2.78 -24.91 7.35
N LEU A 51 3.02 -24.99 8.66
CA LEU A 51 2.63 -23.95 9.62
C LEU A 51 3.57 -22.73 9.64
N ASP A 52 4.75 -22.84 9.02
CA ASP A 52 5.78 -21.80 9.00
C ASP A 52 5.84 -21.02 7.68
N ALA A 53 4.94 -21.33 6.72
CA ALA A 53 4.93 -20.66 5.43
C ALA A 53 4.44 -19.21 5.56
N ALA A 54 5.34 -18.26 5.32
CA ALA A 54 5.01 -16.85 5.27
C ALA A 54 3.93 -16.57 4.21
N GLY A 55 3.09 -15.57 4.47
CA GLY A 55 1.92 -15.24 3.67
C GLY A 55 0.69 -16.10 3.96
N THR A 56 0.81 -17.12 4.82
CA THR A 56 -0.29 -18.07 5.08
C THR A 56 -0.61 -18.19 6.56
N LYS A 57 -1.79 -18.73 6.85
CA LYS A 57 -2.23 -19.18 8.18
C LYS A 57 -2.79 -20.60 8.07
N PRO A 58 -2.82 -21.39 9.15
CA PRO A 58 -3.45 -22.69 9.13
C PRO A 58 -4.96 -22.62 8.85
N THR A 59 -5.49 -23.63 8.17
CA THR A 59 -6.93 -23.87 8.06
C THR A 59 -7.53 -24.20 9.42
N SER A 60 -8.85 -24.05 9.58
CA SER A 60 -9.57 -24.30 10.84
C SER A 60 -9.34 -25.71 11.39
N ASN A 61 -9.22 -26.71 10.51
CA ASN A 61 -8.96 -28.11 10.88
C ASN A 61 -7.47 -28.43 11.06
N ARG A 62 -6.56 -27.45 10.86
CA ARG A 62 -5.10 -27.61 10.97
C ARG A 62 -4.53 -28.72 10.07
N GLN A 63 -5.21 -29.01 8.96
CA GLN A 63 -4.77 -30.00 7.97
C GLN A 63 -4.12 -29.34 6.75
N GLY A 64 -4.15 -28.02 6.65
CA GLY A 64 -3.51 -27.25 5.59
C GLY A 64 -3.26 -25.81 6.00
N VAL A 65 -2.90 -24.99 5.02
CA VAL A 65 -2.78 -23.54 5.12
C VAL A 65 -3.61 -22.88 4.04
N GLU A 66 -4.03 -21.67 4.33
CA GLU A 66 -4.67 -20.78 3.38
C GLU A 66 -3.93 -19.45 3.36
N ASN A 67 -3.95 -18.79 2.19
CA ASN A 67 -3.36 -17.48 2.02
C ASN A 67 -4.06 -16.47 2.94
N CYS A 68 -3.25 -15.61 3.56
CA CYS A 68 -3.78 -14.43 4.20
C CYS A 68 -4.51 -13.57 3.16
N PRO A 69 -5.73 -13.08 3.44
CA PRO A 69 -6.46 -12.25 2.49
C PRO A 69 -5.74 -10.90 2.25
N ALA A 70 -6.15 -10.21 1.19
CA ALA A 70 -5.72 -8.84 0.94
C ALA A 70 -5.95 -7.96 2.19
N GLY A 71 -5.05 -7.01 2.42
CA GLY A 71 -5.01 -6.16 3.60
C GLY A 71 -4.52 -6.85 4.87
N THR A 72 -4.01 -8.07 4.74
CA THR A 72 -3.34 -8.79 5.83
C THR A 72 -2.06 -9.46 5.34
N PHE A 73 -1.19 -9.83 6.28
CA PHE A 73 0.07 -10.52 6.03
C PHE A 73 0.38 -11.55 7.13
N SER A 74 1.38 -12.40 6.87
CA SER A 74 1.93 -13.33 7.87
C SER A 74 3.41 -13.52 7.60
N VAL A 75 4.27 -13.43 8.63
CA VAL A 75 5.71 -13.72 8.49
C VAL A 75 6.03 -15.22 8.63
N GLY A 76 5.00 -16.06 8.75
CA GLY A 76 5.12 -17.49 9.05
C GLY A 76 4.99 -17.77 10.55
N GLY A 77 4.55 -18.97 10.90
CA GLY A 77 4.39 -19.41 12.29
C GLY A 77 3.20 -18.79 13.03
N ALA A 78 2.36 -18.02 12.33
CA ALA A 78 1.20 -17.33 12.90
C ALA A 78 -0.10 -18.13 12.67
N ASN A 79 -0.94 -18.22 13.71
CA ASN A 79 -2.27 -18.83 13.61
C ASN A 79 -3.30 -17.91 12.94
N GLN A 80 -2.98 -16.62 12.78
CA GLN A 80 -3.85 -15.61 12.22
C GLN A 80 -3.01 -14.65 11.37
N CYS A 81 -3.66 -14.02 10.40
CA CYS A 81 -3.05 -12.98 9.59
C CYS A 81 -3.10 -11.65 10.34
N THR A 82 -2.01 -10.91 10.27
CA THR A 82 -1.90 -9.56 10.83
C THR A 82 -2.44 -8.55 9.83
N VAL A 83 -3.27 -7.62 10.27
CA VAL A 83 -3.79 -6.54 9.42
C VAL A 83 -2.66 -5.57 9.05
N CYS A 84 -2.69 -5.03 7.84
CA CYS A 84 -1.78 -3.94 7.47
C CYS A 84 -2.02 -2.71 8.37
N ASP A 85 -0.94 -2.20 8.97
CA ASP A 85 -0.99 -0.97 9.76
C ASP A 85 -1.37 0.24 8.89
N VAL A 86 -1.87 1.30 9.52
CA VAL A 86 -2.16 2.58 8.84
C VAL A 86 -0.93 3.05 8.06
N GLY A 87 -1.15 3.44 6.81
CA GLY A 87 -0.07 3.80 5.88
C GLY A 87 0.51 2.63 5.10
N ASN A 88 -0.03 1.41 5.26
CA ASN A 88 0.37 0.23 4.49
C ASN A 88 -0.85 -0.52 3.94
N TYR A 89 -0.64 -1.24 2.84
CA TYR A 89 -1.68 -2.01 2.16
C TYR A 89 -1.15 -3.29 1.51
N SER A 90 -2.04 -4.22 1.19
CA SER A 90 -1.75 -5.34 0.30
C SER A 90 -2.95 -5.63 -0.61
N THR A 91 -2.72 -5.56 -1.93
CA THR A 91 -3.78 -5.79 -2.93
C THR A 91 -4.06 -7.26 -3.16
N SER A 92 -3.04 -8.10 -3.01
CA SER A 92 -3.13 -9.56 -3.12
C SER A 92 -3.00 -10.22 -1.75
N GLY A 93 -3.70 -11.34 -1.58
CA GLY A 93 -3.44 -12.23 -0.46
C GLY A 93 -2.12 -12.97 -0.58
N GLY A 94 -1.72 -13.68 0.47
CA GLY A 94 -0.51 -14.50 0.46
C GLY A 94 0.78 -13.72 0.71
N VAL A 95 0.70 -12.49 1.22
CA VAL A 95 1.88 -11.62 1.36
C VAL A 95 2.57 -11.77 2.71
N VAL A 96 3.90 -11.66 2.69
CA VAL A 96 4.74 -11.76 3.89
C VAL A 96 4.86 -10.44 4.67
N GLY A 97 4.37 -9.36 4.07
CA GLY A 97 4.34 -8.01 4.62
C GLY A 97 3.48 -7.10 3.75
N CYS A 98 3.07 -5.98 4.30
CA CYS A 98 2.32 -4.96 3.56
C CYS A 98 3.28 -3.95 2.91
N ILE A 99 2.79 -3.27 1.88
CA ILE A 99 3.52 -2.27 1.10
C ILE A 99 3.13 -0.90 1.66
N ALA A 100 4.10 0.01 1.82
CA ALA A 100 3.80 1.39 2.20
C ALA A 100 2.95 2.08 1.13
N MET A 101 1.96 2.87 1.55
CA MET A 101 1.14 3.66 0.64
C MET A 101 1.97 4.73 -0.08
N SER A 102 1.56 5.04 -1.31
CA SER A 102 2.08 6.17 -2.07
C SER A 102 1.66 7.49 -1.41
N THR A 103 2.58 8.44 -1.38
CA THR A 103 2.32 9.83 -1.03
C THR A 103 2.14 10.66 -2.28
N CYS A 104 1.18 11.57 -2.31
CA CYS A 104 1.04 12.49 -3.43
C CYS A 104 2.18 13.51 -3.41
N GLY A 105 2.98 13.54 -4.47
CA GLY A 105 4.07 14.51 -4.61
C GLY A 105 3.56 15.94 -4.76
N ALA A 106 4.47 16.91 -4.78
CA ALA A 106 4.12 18.29 -5.01
C ALA A 106 3.33 18.47 -6.33
N GLY A 107 2.35 19.36 -6.31
CA GLY A 107 1.39 19.57 -7.39
C GLY A 107 0.30 18.51 -7.49
N ARG A 108 0.27 17.52 -6.60
CA ARG A 108 -0.75 16.47 -6.58
C ARG A 108 -1.45 16.41 -5.22
N TYR A 109 -2.72 16.06 -5.23
CA TYR A 109 -3.55 15.92 -4.03
C TYR A 109 -4.24 14.57 -4.00
N ILE A 110 -4.63 14.11 -2.82
CA ILE A 110 -5.31 12.84 -2.61
C ILE A 110 -6.74 12.95 -3.16
N THR A 111 -7.02 12.20 -4.22
CA THR A 111 -8.37 12.05 -4.77
C THR A 111 -9.11 10.87 -4.14
N THR A 112 -8.38 9.84 -3.73
CA THR A 112 -8.92 8.71 -2.97
C THR A 112 -7.89 8.25 -1.94
N PRO A 113 -8.23 8.25 -0.64
CA PRO A 113 -7.31 7.80 0.41
C PRO A 113 -7.03 6.31 0.29
N SER A 114 -5.82 5.90 0.72
CA SER A 114 -5.46 4.48 0.82
C SER A 114 -6.38 3.73 1.79
N THR A 115 -6.48 2.42 1.60
CA THR A 115 -7.08 1.49 2.58
C THR A 115 -6.07 0.38 2.87
N SER A 116 -6.41 -0.57 3.74
CA SER A 116 -5.55 -1.75 3.92
C SER A 116 -5.41 -2.59 2.64
N VAL A 117 -6.29 -2.43 1.65
CA VAL A 117 -6.30 -3.23 0.41
C VAL A 117 -5.97 -2.44 -0.86
N THR A 118 -5.89 -1.12 -0.79
CA THR A 118 -5.68 -0.24 -1.95
C THR A 118 -4.71 0.88 -1.63
N ASP A 119 -3.90 1.24 -2.62
CA ASP A 119 -3.00 2.39 -2.52
C ASP A 119 -3.75 3.73 -2.56
N THR A 120 -3.06 4.81 -2.18
CA THR A 120 -3.49 6.20 -2.35
C THR A 120 -3.59 6.55 -3.84
N GLN A 121 -4.67 7.21 -4.24
CA GLN A 121 -4.78 7.81 -5.57
C GLN A 121 -4.56 9.31 -5.51
N CYS A 122 -3.77 9.80 -6.45
CA CYS A 122 -3.40 11.20 -6.56
C CYS A 122 -3.94 11.81 -7.85
N GLY A 123 -4.58 12.96 -7.73
CA GLY A 123 -4.95 13.82 -8.86
C GLY A 123 -3.99 15.01 -8.96
N ASP A 124 -3.83 15.53 -10.15
CA ASP A 124 -2.96 16.68 -10.39
C ASP A 124 -3.74 17.98 -10.13
N CYS A 125 -3.04 18.99 -9.61
CA CYS A 125 -3.61 20.33 -9.48
C CYS A 125 -3.78 20.95 -10.86
N VAL A 126 -4.99 21.41 -11.16
CA VAL A 126 -5.25 22.19 -12.39
C VAL A 126 -4.49 23.52 -12.37
N ALA A 127 -4.28 24.09 -13.55
CA ALA A 127 -3.69 25.42 -13.72
C ALA A 127 -4.39 26.46 -12.81
N GLY A 128 -3.60 27.38 -12.27
CA GLY A 128 -4.02 28.36 -11.26
C GLY A 128 -4.09 27.84 -9.82
N LYS A 129 -3.87 26.54 -9.57
CA LYS A 129 -3.78 25.95 -8.23
C LYS A 129 -2.45 25.21 -8.01
N ALA A 130 -2.07 25.04 -6.75
CA ALA A 130 -0.86 24.32 -6.36
C ALA A 130 -0.98 23.68 -4.96
N THR A 131 -0.08 22.74 -4.67
CA THR A 131 0.12 22.15 -3.34
C THR A 131 1.54 21.61 -3.21
N MET A 132 2.08 21.56 -1.98
CA MET A 132 3.35 20.86 -1.72
C MET A 132 3.21 19.34 -1.70
N GLY A 133 1.98 18.82 -1.82
CA GLY A 133 1.69 17.39 -1.76
C GLY A 133 1.56 16.88 -0.33
N GLY A 134 1.93 15.62 -0.10
CA GLY A 134 1.76 14.91 1.17
C GLY A 134 0.31 14.47 1.37
N ASP A 135 -0.25 14.86 2.51
CA ASP A 135 -1.63 14.54 2.92
C ASP A 135 -2.67 15.53 2.39
N ALA A 136 -2.29 16.39 1.43
CA ALA A 136 -3.18 17.39 0.86
C ALA A 136 -4.39 16.71 0.18
N THR A 137 -5.60 17.11 0.56
CA THR A 137 -6.86 16.63 -0.03
C THR A 137 -7.44 17.61 -1.05
N SER A 138 -6.78 18.74 -1.26
CA SER A 138 -7.14 19.75 -2.25
C SER A 138 -5.94 20.58 -2.65
N CYS A 139 -6.07 21.28 -3.78
CA CYS A 139 -5.10 22.28 -4.22
C CYS A 139 -5.53 23.68 -3.77
N THR A 140 -4.56 24.51 -3.41
CA THR A 140 -4.79 25.90 -3.00
C THR A 140 -4.72 26.82 -4.21
N ASP A 141 -5.62 27.81 -4.28
CA ASP A 141 -5.58 28.85 -5.31
C ASP A 141 -4.33 29.70 -5.19
N CYS A 142 -3.70 29.95 -6.32
CA CYS A 142 -2.46 30.71 -6.35
C CYS A 142 -2.64 32.23 -6.24
N GLY A 143 -3.86 32.75 -6.46
CA GLY A 143 -4.18 34.18 -6.50
C GLY A 143 -3.44 34.99 -7.59
N THR A 144 -2.49 34.36 -8.26
CA THR A 144 -1.60 34.87 -9.32
C THR A 144 -1.68 33.88 -10.48
N TYR A 145 -0.64 33.10 -10.76
CA TYR A 145 -0.67 32.11 -11.84
C TYR A 145 0.03 30.79 -11.47
N SER A 146 -0.32 29.74 -12.20
CA SER A 146 0.31 28.42 -12.18
C SER A 146 0.06 27.80 -13.55
N ASP A 147 1.11 27.72 -14.37
CA ASP A 147 1.02 27.51 -15.83
C ASP A 147 0.81 26.04 -16.24
N GLU A 148 1.05 25.11 -15.32
CA GLU A 148 1.08 23.68 -15.63
C GLU A 148 0.21 22.87 -14.65
N GLU A 149 -0.49 21.88 -15.20
CA GLU A 149 -1.11 20.84 -14.39
C GLU A 149 -0.03 20.11 -13.59
N GLY A 150 -0.23 19.97 -12.28
CA GLY A 150 0.78 19.37 -11.40
C GLY A 150 1.84 20.35 -10.89
N ALA A 151 1.62 21.66 -10.93
CA ALA A 151 2.56 22.63 -10.38
C ALA A 151 2.74 22.51 -8.85
N ALA A 152 3.98 22.39 -8.41
CA ALA A 152 4.37 22.29 -7.00
C ALA A 152 4.17 23.59 -6.20
N GLY A 153 3.98 24.72 -6.88
CA GLY A 153 3.87 26.03 -6.27
C GLY A 153 3.32 27.07 -7.23
N CYS A 154 2.91 28.19 -6.64
CA CYS A 154 2.40 29.33 -7.37
C CYS A 154 3.56 30.15 -7.94
N SER A 155 3.39 30.59 -9.17
CA SER A 155 4.36 31.45 -9.83
C SER A 155 3.86 32.89 -9.78
N THR A 156 4.78 33.83 -9.57
CA THR A 156 4.46 35.25 -9.39
C THR A 156 4.71 36.01 -10.67
N CYS A 157 3.75 36.86 -11.06
CA CYS A 157 3.92 37.76 -12.19
C CYS A 157 5.10 38.66 -11.89
N THR A 158 6.16 38.53 -12.68
CA THR A 158 7.30 39.43 -12.56
C THR A 158 6.96 40.67 -13.36
N ASP A 159 7.13 41.85 -12.74
CA ASP A 159 6.98 43.11 -13.44
C ASP A 159 7.92 43.15 -14.65
N CYS A 160 7.42 43.68 -15.77
CA CYS A 160 8.24 43.85 -16.96
C CYS A 160 9.33 44.90 -16.72
N ALA A 161 10.51 44.67 -17.29
CA ALA A 161 11.57 45.65 -17.27
C ALA A 161 11.15 46.92 -18.04
N ILE A 162 11.77 48.06 -17.75
CA ILE A 162 11.53 49.31 -18.47
C ILE A 162 11.68 49.08 -19.98
N GLY A 163 10.70 49.53 -20.77
CA GLY A 163 10.65 49.31 -22.23
C GLY A 163 9.93 48.03 -22.65
N GLN A 164 9.21 47.38 -21.74
CA GLN A 164 8.39 46.20 -22.01
C GLN A 164 7.00 46.33 -21.35
N TYR A 165 5.98 45.75 -21.98
CA TYR A 165 4.60 45.72 -21.50
C TYR A 165 4.06 44.29 -21.44
N ILE A 166 3.11 44.03 -20.53
CA ILE A 166 2.41 42.75 -20.41
C ILE A 166 1.40 42.63 -21.55
N SER A 167 1.68 41.79 -22.55
CA SER A 167 0.83 41.57 -23.73
C SER A 167 -0.17 40.41 -23.58
N GLN A 168 -0.08 39.66 -22.48
CA GLN A 168 -1.00 38.60 -22.13
C GLN A 168 -1.25 38.66 -20.62
N ASP A 169 -2.53 38.76 -20.22
CA ASP A 169 -2.88 39.00 -18.83
C ASP A 169 -2.33 37.92 -17.90
N CYS A 170 -1.59 38.40 -16.93
CA CYS A 170 -0.97 37.65 -15.86
C CYS A 170 -1.98 37.30 -14.74
N THR A 171 -3.21 37.81 -14.87
CA THR A 171 -4.37 37.52 -14.04
C THR A 171 -5.26 36.54 -14.80
N SER A 172 -5.19 35.27 -14.39
CA SER A 172 -6.09 34.23 -14.88
C SER A 172 -7.55 34.55 -14.57
N GLU A 173 -8.38 34.71 -15.60
CA GLU A 173 -9.75 34.20 -15.55
C GLU A 173 -9.70 32.71 -15.99
N VAL A 174 -10.45 31.88 -15.28
CA VAL A 174 -10.37 30.42 -15.32
C VAL A 174 -10.73 29.85 -16.71
N GLY A 175 -9.89 28.94 -17.25
CA GLY A 175 -10.36 27.90 -18.18
C GLY A 175 -9.93 27.93 -19.65
N LYS A 176 -8.74 28.45 -20.00
CA LYS A 176 -8.15 28.18 -21.33
C LYS A 176 -6.64 27.88 -21.20
N PHE A 177 -6.24 26.74 -21.73
CA PHE A 177 -4.86 26.24 -21.77
C PHE A 177 -3.99 27.07 -22.71
N SER A 178 -2.71 27.28 -22.34
CA SER A 178 -1.64 27.71 -23.24
C SER A 178 -0.53 26.67 -23.21
N SER A 179 -0.09 26.21 -24.38
CA SER A 179 0.86 25.11 -24.54
C SER A 179 2.27 25.61 -24.91
N SER A 180 2.91 26.39 -24.02
CA SER A 180 4.36 26.60 -24.02
C SER A 180 4.82 27.40 -22.80
N GLY A 181 5.53 26.75 -21.89
CA GLY A 181 6.13 27.36 -20.70
C GLY A 181 7.35 28.24 -20.99
N GLY A 182 7.47 29.31 -20.20
CA GLY A 182 8.67 30.14 -20.10
C GLY A 182 8.39 31.64 -20.20
N ALA A 183 8.29 32.35 -19.07
CA ALA A 183 8.32 33.81 -18.97
C ALA A 183 7.62 34.58 -20.12
N PHE A 184 6.30 34.43 -20.27
CA PHE A 184 5.54 35.16 -21.29
C PHE A 184 4.61 36.19 -20.68
N GLY A 185 4.90 37.43 -21.02
CA GLY A 185 4.10 38.61 -20.71
C GLY A 185 4.78 39.84 -21.29
N CYS A 186 6.10 39.97 -21.13
CA CYS A 186 6.82 41.17 -21.49
C CYS A 186 7.18 41.23 -22.97
N THR A 187 6.37 41.95 -23.73
CA THR A 187 6.68 42.32 -25.13
C THR A 187 7.43 43.64 -25.13
N ALA A 188 8.49 43.75 -25.95
CA ALA A 188 9.18 45.01 -26.15
C ALA A 188 8.23 46.06 -26.74
N GLU A 189 8.30 47.29 -26.24
CA GLU A 189 7.54 48.40 -26.79
C GLU A 189 7.86 48.61 -28.27
N SER A 190 6.83 48.81 -29.08
CA SER A 190 6.99 49.18 -30.48
C SER A 190 7.54 50.60 -30.58
N THR A 191 8.60 50.78 -31.39
CA THR A 191 9.06 52.10 -31.81
C THR A 191 8.36 52.52 -33.11
N CYS A 192 7.80 53.72 -33.18
CA CYS A 192 7.25 54.25 -34.43
C CYS A 192 8.36 54.48 -35.46
N GLY A 193 8.21 53.88 -36.65
CA GLY A 193 9.17 54.02 -37.75
C GLY A 193 9.15 55.41 -38.39
N ALA A 194 10.10 55.67 -39.29
CA ALA A 194 10.18 56.96 -39.99
C ALA A 194 8.89 57.23 -40.79
N ARG A 195 8.25 58.39 -40.54
CA ARG A 195 6.94 58.88 -41.06
C ARG A 195 5.70 58.61 -40.22
N LEU A 196 5.86 57.90 -39.09
CA LEU A 196 4.80 57.73 -38.09
C LEU A 196 5.10 58.59 -36.86
N TYR A 197 4.06 59.11 -36.21
CA TYR A 197 4.17 59.75 -34.88
C TYR A 197 3.49 58.88 -33.82
N ILE A 198 3.95 59.00 -32.56
CA ILE A 198 3.31 58.31 -31.43
C ILE A 198 1.96 58.98 -31.17
N MET A 199 0.88 58.26 -31.46
CA MET A 199 -0.48 58.71 -31.19
C MET A 199 -0.84 58.46 -29.72
N THR A 200 -0.50 57.27 -29.20
CA THR A 200 -0.65 56.92 -27.79
C THR A 200 0.63 56.23 -27.28
N PRO A 201 1.21 56.68 -26.15
CA PRO A 201 2.39 56.04 -25.57
C PRO A 201 2.01 54.69 -24.94
N SER A 202 2.97 53.76 -24.90
CA SER A 202 2.84 52.49 -24.18
C SER A 202 2.55 52.68 -22.69
N THR A 203 1.96 51.65 -22.08
CA THR A 203 1.82 51.51 -20.62
C THR A 203 2.35 50.14 -20.19
N SER A 204 2.31 49.83 -18.90
CA SER A 204 2.69 48.50 -18.40
C SER A 204 1.84 47.35 -18.96
N THR A 205 0.69 47.64 -19.59
CA THR A 205 -0.25 46.64 -20.13
C THR A 205 -0.68 46.90 -21.58
N THR A 206 -0.21 47.98 -22.23
CA THR A 206 -0.57 48.33 -23.61
C THR A 206 0.63 48.77 -24.42
N ASN A 207 0.66 48.44 -25.71
CA ASN A 207 1.75 48.85 -26.62
C ASN A 207 1.59 50.32 -27.08
N THR A 208 2.65 50.88 -27.64
CA THR A 208 2.65 52.17 -28.36
C THR A 208 1.83 52.08 -29.64
N GLU A 209 0.89 53.00 -29.85
CA GLU A 209 0.17 53.14 -31.13
C GLU A 209 0.77 54.27 -31.96
N CYS A 210 0.98 53.98 -33.25
CA CYS A 210 1.60 54.88 -34.21
C CYS A 210 0.61 55.26 -35.31
N GLU A 211 0.61 56.52 -35.75
CA GLU A 211 -0.23 57.00 -36.85
C GLU A 211 0.60 57.71 -37.92
N ASP A 212 0.17 57.63 -39.18
CA ASP A 212 0.79 58.34 -40.31
C ASP A 212 0.62 59.85 -40.19
N CYS A 213 1.71 60.57 -40.39
CA CYS A 213 1.65 62.00 -40.61
C CYS A 213 0.93 62.25 -41.94
N HIS A 214 -0.31 62.74 -41.89
CA HIS A 214 -1.04 63.17 -43.09
C HIS A 214 -0.53 64.57 -43.49
N TRP A 215 0.21 64.65 -44.60
CA TRP A 215 0.70 65.90 -45.20
C TRP A 215 0.08 66.14 -46.57
#